data_AF-A0A395MM83-F1
#
_entry.id   AF-A0A395MM83-F1
#
_cell.length_a   1.000
_cell.length_b   1.000
_cell.length_c   1.000
_cell.angle_alpha   90.00
_cell.angle_beta   90.00
_cell.angle_gamma   90.00
#
_symmetry.space_group_name_H-M   'P 1'
#
loop_
_entity.id
_entity.type
_entity.pdbx_description
1 polymer ?
#
loop_
_entity_poly.entity_id
_entity_poly.type
_entity_poly.pdbx_seq_one_letter_code
_entity_poly.pdbx_strand_id
1 'polypeptide(L)'
;MAPHQQKPVLSWLLFLVAWIQPCYSSALYAYATDRTTQVGIQDPATGQIYYSNCNSEDTPIFPLDKPNVLETDNTPRNGTALAGVGWWDNTKIIASIFWQSEDSVIVNGYYECDMKTGKLNRVGEYTISLTAEIDSVHSQSGIAVDLLGAGEDGGYRVFYHNEDRQIKMLSYTDDTNWIDGGTVSQDTADGTAIGTAFYDKKNMTVAFPKGEESVETSRLQKTGNWTLLSFPQQLAGNYTNNTASAKIRMSSETPKFSLTGWNASLESIGMATDQSRSRSIFYLGDDKVLREAIATWTSDDWQMAPNRSEEIWPLADDPSAGLAVAYNQGKGMTWIYYRSNDTIVQAYKNDKHEWEKAIALPQTVPKNETKSDKPSEESEPVPEDTGLTTGAKAGVGVGVAAGVIALGALIWFFMKKRRNNQTPPQKEDVAVAEAGGTPVTVPAPMYEKDTYKTGDATTPAEMSGDGRPVEMDNQTSFVYELPGNDRK
;
A
#
# COMPACT_ATOMS: atom_id res chain seq x y z
N MET A 1 -62.85 -2.80 49.35
CA MET A 1 -62.51 -3.45 48.07
C MET A 1 -61.78 -2.42 47.22
N ALA A 2 -60.63 -2.81 46.68
CA ALA A 2 -59.49 -1.95 46.32
C ALA A 2 -59.76 -0.94 45.18
N PRO A 3 -59.03 0.20 45.16
CA PRO A 3 -59.11 1.19 44.09
C PRO A 3 -58.14 0.89 42.93
N HIS A 4 -58.49 1.43 41.77
CA HIS A 4 -57.77 1.46 40.50
C HIS A 4 -56.24 1.60 40.61
N GLN A 5 -55.51 0.67 39.97
CA GLN A 5 -54.15 0.91 39.51
C GLN A 5 -54.15 1.21 38.00
N GLN A 6 -53.90 2.47 37.65
CA GLN A 6 -53.42 2.85 36.32
C GLN A 6 -51.95 2.44 36.21
N LYS A 7 -51.61 1.65 35.19
CA LYS A 7 -50.22 1.34 34.83
C LYS A 7 -49.63 2.52 34.05
N PRO A 8 -48.48 3.11 34.45
CA PRO A 8 -47.74 3.97 33.56
C PRO A 8 -46.83 3.09 32.69
N VAL A 9 -47.26 2.80 31.47
CA VAL A 9 -46.40 2.20 30.43
C VAL A 9 -45.94 3.33 29.52
N LEU A 10 -45.12 4.24 30.03
CA LEU A 10 -44.48 5.27 29.20
C LEU A 10 -43.28 5.90 29.92
N SER A 11 -42.25 5.10 30.24
CA SER A 11 -41.00 5.66 30.75
C SER A 11 -39.74 4.83 30.47
N TRP A 12 -39.79 3.88 29.53
CA TRP A 12 -38.64 3.02 29.17
C TRP A 12 -38.11 3.23 27.74
N LEU A 13 -38.71 4.15 26.95
CA LEU A 13 -38.26 4.47 25.59
C LEU A 13 -37.38 5.73 25.48
N LEU A 14 -37.11 6.42 26.60
CA LEU A 14 -36.30 7.65 26.62
C LEU A 14 -34.85 7.46 27.12
N PHE A 15 -34.41 6.22 27.39
CA PHE A 15 -33.02 5.91 27.77
C PHE A 15 -32.22 5.17 26.68
N LEU A 16 -32.78 5.00 25.47
CA LEU A 16 -32.07 4.48 24.29
C LEU A 16 -31.54 5.60 23.37
N VAL A 17 -31.27 6.77 23.93
CA VAL A 17 -30.34 7.74 23.35
C VAL A 17 -29.13 7.82 24.27
N ALA A 18 -28.60 6.65 24.64
CA ALA A 18 -27.24 6.56 25.12
C ALA A 18 -26.36 6.86 23.91
N TRP A 19 -25.94 8.12 23.80
CA TRP A 19 -24.68 8.57 23.24
C TRP A 19 -24.04 7.52 22.32
N ILE A 20 -24.56 7.43 21.09
CA ILE A 20 -23.69 7.04 19.99
C ILE A 20 -22.75 8.24 19.88
N GLN A 21 -21.68 8.26 20.67
CA GLN A 21 -20.52 9.01 20.24
C GLN A 21 -20.13 8.31 18.94
N PRO A 22 -20.28 8.96 17.77
CA PRO A 22 -19.71 8.39 16.58
C PRO A 22 -18.23 8.20 16.88
N CYS A 23 -17.82 6.94 16.98
CA CYS A 23 -16.43 6.54 17.02
C CYS A 23 -15.90 6.83 15.61
N TYR A 24 -15.56 8.09 15.38
CA TYR A 24 -14.94 8.48 14.13
C TYR A 24 -13.45 8.17 14.29
N SER A 25 -13.02 7.07 13.66
CA SER A 25 -11.60 6.70 13.57
C SER A 25 -10.81 7.83 12.91
N SER A 26 -9.70 8.22 13.54
CA SER A 26 -8.77 9.18 12.98
C SER A 26 -7.56 8.43 12.43
N ALA A 27 -7.69 7.88 11.22
CA ALA A 27 -6.61 7.14 10.58
C ALA A 27 -5.35 8.03 10.45
N LEU A 28 -4.18 7.48 10.80
CA LEU A 28 -2.90 8.16 10.66
C LEU A 28 -2.05 7.51 9.57
N TYR A 29 -1.17 8.29 8.95
CA TYR A 29 -0.04 7.77 8.18
C TYR A 29 1.24 8.47 8.62
N ALA A 30 2.38 7.79 8.43
CA ALA A 30 3.68 8.38 8.62
C ALA A 30 4.69 7.75 7.67
N TYR A 31 5.71 8.52 7.28
CA TYR A 31 6.85 8.02 6.53
C TYR A 31 8.13 8.75 6.94
N ALA A 32 9.26 8.07 6.78
CA ALA A 32 10.59 8.64 7.02
C ALA A 32 11.24 9.04 5.69
N THR A 33 11.94 10.16 5.70
CA THR A 33 12.83 10.59 4.61
C THR A 33 14.24 10.78 5.17
N ASP A 34 15.22 11.02 4.29
CA ASP A 34 16.58 11.35 4.72
C ASP A 34 16.66 12.69 5.48
N ARG A 35 15.62 13.54 5.43
CA ARG A 35 15.57 14.85 6.10
C ARG A 35 14.81 14.82 7.44
N THR A 36 13.65 14.19 7.46
CA THR A 36 12.74 14.15 8.62
C THR A 36 11.67 13.09 8.39
N THR A 37 10.86 12.81 9.40
CA THR A 37 9.59 12.11 9.24
C THR A 37 8.47 13.08 8.85
N GLN A 38 7.40 12.52 8.31
CA GLN A 38 6.17 13.23 8.01
C GLN A 38 5.01 12.44 8.58
N VAL A 39 4.00 13.14 9.07
CA VAL A 39 2.81 12.54 9.67
C VAL A 39 1.56 13.25 9.18
N GLY A 40 0.49 12.48 8.97
CA GLY A 40 -0.83 13.02 8.70
C GLY A 40 -1.92 12.21 9.37
N ILE A 41 -3.10 12.81 9.48
CA ILE A 41 -4.27 12.26 10.15
C ILE A 41 -5.53 12.67 9.39
N GLN A 42 -6.54 11.80 9.35
CA GLN A 42 -7.87 12.21 8.92
C GLN A 42 -8.60 12.91 10.06
N ASP A 43 -9.16 14.08 9.77
CA ASP A 43 -10.09 14.74 10.67
C ASP A 43 -11.42 13.99 10.70
N PRO A 44 -11.85 13.47 11.87
CA PRO A 44 -13.05 12.66 11.98
C PRO A 44 -14.35 13.41 11.63
N ALA A 45 -14.38 14.74 11.79
CA ALA A 45 -15.57 15.54 11.59
C ALA A 45 -15.79 15.89 10.11
N THR A 46 -14.71 16.17 9.39
CA THR A 46 -14.75 16.65 8.00
C THR A 46 -14.31 15.62 6.97
N GLY A 47 -13.63 14.55 7.38
CA GLY A 47 -12.98 13.59 6.48
C GLY A 47 -11.73 14.14 5.78
N GLN A 48 -11.35 15.40 6.03
CA GLN A 48 -10.17 16.02 5.45
C GLN A 48 -8.89 15.41 6.02
N ILE A 49 -7.84 15.36 5.21
CA ILE A 49 -6.52 14.87 5.67
C ILE A 49 -5.68 16.07 6.09
N TYR A 50 -5.26 16.10 7.35
CA TYR A 50 -4.33 17.08 7.89
C TYR A 50 -2.91 16.51 7.93
N TYR A 51 -1.90 17.36 7.73
CA TYR A 51 -0.51 16.91 7.68
C TYR A 51 0.47 17.88 8.34
N SER A 52 1.61 17.34 8.79
CA SER A 52 2.74 18.12 9.32
C SER A 52 3.36 19.02 8.26
N ASN A 53 4.01 20.11 8.67
CA ASN A 53 4.79 20.91 7.73
C ASN A 53 5.84 20.03 7.01
N CYS A 54 5.78 19.99 5.68
CA CYS A 54 6.65 19.13 4.87
C CYS A 54 8.10 19.60 4.80
N ASN A 55 8.40 20.79 5.31
CA ASN A 55 9.74 21.34 5.42
C ASN A 55 10.29 21.31 6.85
N SER A 56 9.64 20.58 7.77
CA SER A 56 10.15 20.38 9.12
C SER A 56 11.55 19.74 9.10
N GLU A 57 12.34 20.02 10.13
CA GLU A 57 13.65 19.38 10.36
C GLU A 57 13.54 18.57 11.64
N ASP A 58 14.09 17.35 11.62
CA ASP A 58 14.04 16.38 12.71
C ASP A 58 12.61 16.00 13.12
N THR A 59 11.98 16.78 14.01
CA THR A 59 10.64 16.52 14.55
C THR A 59 9.56 17.18 13.69
N PRO A 60 8.51 16.44 13.27
CA PRO A 60 7.40 17.02 12.52
C PRO A 60 6.68 18.13 13.30
N ILE A 61 6.44 19.26 12.65
CA ILE A 61 5.58 20.32 13.18
C ILE A 61 4.16 20.06 12.69
N PHE A 62 3.21 19.88 13.61
CA PHE A 62 1.82 19.51 13.31
C PHE A 62 0.83 20.57 13.83
N PRO A 63 0.44 21.56 12.99
CA PRO A 63 -0.51 22.59 13.42
C PRO A 63 -1.92 22.02 13.58
N LEU A 64 -2.54 22.14 14.77
CA LEU A 64 -3.96 21.80 14.98
C LEU A 64 -4.88 23.03 14.88
N ASP A 65 -4.42 24.22 15.29
CA ASP A 65 -5.25 25.44 15.24
C ASP A 65 -5.56 25.91 13.81
N LYS A 66 -4.58 25.74 12.93
CA LYS A 66 -4.65 26.09 11.50
C LYS A 66 -4.02 24.96 10.70
N PRO A 67 -4.71 23.82 10.59
CA PRO A 67 -4.13 22.63 10.01
C PRO A 67 -3.78 22.85 8.55
N ASN A 68 -2.69 22.22 8.12
CA ASN A 68 -2.46 22.08 6.69
C ASN A 68 -3.41 21.01 6.17
N VAL A 69 -4.28 21.38 5.24
CA VAL A 69 -5.25 20.48 4.63
C VAL A 69 -4.70 19.97 3.31
N LEU A 70 -4.70 18.66 3.12
CA LEU A 70 -4.26 18.03 1.88
C LEU A 70 -5.27 18.30 0.77
N GLU A 71 -4.80 18.86 -0.34
CA GLU A 71 -5.66 19.17 -1.49
C GLU A 71 -5.94 17.90 -2.29
N THR A 72 -7.20 17.53 -2.48
CA THR A 72 -7.61 16.30 -3.20
C THR A 72 -8.63 16.60 -4.30
N ASP A 73 -8.61 15.85 -5.40
CA ASP A 73 -9.68 15.86 -6.42
C ASP A 73 -10.73 14.79 -6.11
N ASN A 74 -10.29 13.62 -5.65
CA ASN A 74 -11.10 12.51 -5.18
C ASN A 74 -11.19 12.57 -3.65
N THR A 75 -12.34 13.03 -3.16
CA THR A 75 -12.62 13.20 -1.73
C THR A 75 -12.33 11.91 -0.94
N PRO A 76 -11.50 11.95 0.11
CA PRO A 76 -11.31 10.82 1.01
C PRO A 76 -12.60 10.46 1.73
N ARG A 77 -12.97 9.18 1.73
CA ARG A 77 -14.10 8.70 2.53
C ARG A 77 -13.81 8.95 4.01
N ASN A 78 -14.80 9.43 4.76
CA ASN A 78 -14.63 9.59 6.21
C ASN A 78 -14.40 8.22 6.88
N GLY A 79 -13.36 8.12 7.71
CA GLY A 79 -12.88 6.86 8.28
C GLY A 79 -12.22 5.94 7.25
N THR A 80 -11.59 6.48 6.22
CA THR A 80 -10.71 5.70 5.34
C THR A 80 -9.40 5.42 6.04
N ALA A 81 -8.82 4.24 5.82
CA ALA A 81 -7.41 4.03 6.15
C ALA A 81 -6.55 4.98 5.33
N LEU A 82 -5.43 5.40 5.91
CA LEU A 82 -4.42 6.24 5.27
C LEU A 82 -3.09 5.49 5.27
N ALA A 83 -2.35 5.61 4.17
CA ALA A 83 -0.97 5.17 4.10
C ALA A 83 -0.14 6.20 3.35
N GLY A 84 1.16 6.29 3.66
CA GLY A 84 2.03 7.27 3.03
C GLY A 84 3.46 6.78 2.95
N VAL A 85 4.13 7.15 1.87
CA VAL A 85 5.57 6.99 1.66
C VAL A 85 6.11 8.25 1.01
N GLY A 86 7.39 8.52 1.16
CA GLY A 86 8.01 9.69 0.58
C GLY A 86 9.53 9.62 0.64
N TRP A 87 10.18 10.55 -0.03
CA TRP A 87 11.64 10.66 -0.04
C TRP A 87 12.07 12.12 -0.16
N TRP A 88 13.34 12.35 0.16
CA TRP A 88 14.01 13.63 -0.06
C TRP A 88 14.80 13.54 -1.35
N ASP A 89 14.51 14.41 -2.33
CA ASP A 89 15.17 14.39 -3.65
C ASP A 89 16.46 15.24 -3.71
N ASN A 90 16.97 15.68 -2.54
CA ASN A 90 18.01 16.69 -2.34
C ASN A 90 17.57 18.16 -2.44
N THR A 91 16.34 18.42 -2.88
CA THR A 91 15.80 19.78 -3.00
C THR A 91 14.47 19.98 -2.28
N LYS A 92 13.61 18.96 -2.27
CA LYS A 92 12.27 18.97 -1.66
C LYS A 92 11.88 17.56 -1.21
N ILE A 93 10.90 17.50 -0.32
CA ILE A 93 10.22 16.24 0.01
C ILE A 93 9.21 15.94 -1.09
N ILE A 94 9.22 14.69 -1.54
CA ILE A 94 8.17 14.10 -2.37
C ILE A 94 7.33 13.19 -1.49
N ALA A 95 6.01 13.29 -1.62
CA ALA A 95 5.06 12.50 -0.84
C ALA A 95 4.09 11.77 -1.76
N SER A 96 3.82 10.51 -1.43
CA SER A 96 2.76 9.71 -2.03
C SER A 96 1.84 9.22 -0.91
N ILE A 97 0.61 9.72 -0.93
CA ILE A 97 -0.40 9.46 0.11
C ILE A 97 -1.54 8.67 -0.53
N PHE A 98 -2.04 7.67 0.19
CA PHE A 98 -3.02 6.71 -0.30
C PHE A 98 -4.25 6.70 0.59
N TRP A 99 -5.42 6.68 -0.03
CA TRP A 99 -6.71 6.63 0.65
C TRP A 99 -7.75 5.92 -0.22
N GLN A 100 -8.88 5.58 0.39
CA GLN A 100 -10.08 5.17 -0.33
C GLN A 100 -11.02 6.37 -0.47
N SER A 101 -11.46 6.66 -1.69
CA SER A 101 -12.40 7.75 -1.95
C SER A 101 -13.83 7.41 -1.50
N GLU A 102 -14.72 8.39 -1.50
CA GLU A 102 -16.16 8.18 -1.26
C GLU A 102 -16.77 7.15 -2.23
N ASP A 103 -16.25 7.05 -3.45
CA ASP A 103 -16.66 6.08 -4.47
C ASP A 103 -15.99 4.70 -4.28
N SER A 104 -15.36 4.45 -3.13
CA SER A 104 -14.66 3.20 -2.76
C SER A 104 -13.44 2.84 -3.63
N VAL A 105 -12.95 3.78 -4.43
CA VAL A 105 -11.75 3.64 -5.27
C VAL A 105 -10.51 3.93 -4.43
N ILE A 106 -9.47 3.09 -4.54
CA ILE A 106 -8.15 3.40 -3.97
C ILE A 106 -7.47 4.45 -4.83
N VAL A 107 -7.04 5.54 -4.20
CA VAL A 107 -6.43 6.71 -4.82
C VAL A 107 -5.01 6.90 -4.31
N ASN A 108 -4.11 7.36 -5.19
CA ASN A 108 -2.80 7.86 -4.85
C ASN A 108 -2.70 9.35 -5.19
N GLY A 109 -2.48 10.19 -4.19
CA GLY A 109 -2.09 11.58 -4.37
C GLY A 109 -0.57 11.71 -4.32
N TYR A 110 0.00 12.35 -5.34
CA TYR A 110 1.42 12.60 -5.48
C TYR A 110 1.71 14.10 -5.31
N TYR A 111 2.54 14.43 -4.32
CA TYR A 111 2.76 15.79 -3.87
C TYR A 111 4.25 16.15 -3.79
N GLU A 112 4.52 17.42 -4.01
CA GLU A 112 5.83 18.03 -3.81
C GLU A 112 5.75 19.07 -2.71
N CYS A 113 6.73 19.05 -1.80
CA CYS A 113 6.83 20.05 -0.76
C CYS A 113 7.29 21.40 -1.33
N ASP A 114 6.51 22.45 -1.06
CA ASP A 114 7.03 23.81 -1.12
C ASP A 114 7.87 24.07 0.13
N MET A 115 9.19 23.98 -0.04
CA MET A 115 10.16 24.16 1.04
C MET A 115 10.10 25.54 1.71
N LYS A 116 9.50 26.56 1.06
CA LYS A 116 9.34 27.89 1.66
C LYS A 116 8.13 27.97 2.57
N THR A 117 7.01 27.38 2.17
CA THR A 117 5.74 27.48 2.91
C THR A 117 5.49 26.29 3.83
N GLY A 118 6.17 25.16 3.61
CA GLY A 118 5.96 23.91 4.34
C GLY A 118 4.70 23.17 3.92
N LYS A 119 4.10 23.54 2.79
CA LYS A 119 2.86 22.93 2.26
C LYS A 119 3.16 21.94 1.15
N LEU A 120 2.35 20.89 1.10
CA LEU A 120 2.33 19.93 0.00
C LEU A 120 1.51 20.50 -1.16
N ASN A 121 2.12 20.60 -2.34
CA ASN A 121 1.46 20.95 -3.59
C ASN A 121 1.17 19.68 -4.38
N ARG A 122 -0.08 19.48 -4.80
CA ARG A 122 -0.46 18.32 -5.61
C ARG A 122 0.12 18.43 -7.01
N VAL A 123 0.85 17.42 -7.43
CA VAL A 123 1.40 17.29 -8.79
C VAL A 123 0.60 16.30 -9.62
N GLY A 124 0.04 15.27 -8.97
CA GLY A 124 -0.85 14.32 -9.62
C GLY A 124 -1.76 13.61 -8.63
N GLU A 125 -2.89 13.11 -9.13
CA GLU A 125 -3.80 12.25 -8.38
C GLU A 125 -4.33 11.15 -9.29
N TYR A 126 -4.26 9.91 -8.82
CA TYR A 126 -4.48 8.74 -9.65
C TYR A 126 -5.45 7.77 -8.97
N THR A 127 -6.49 7.33 -9.68
CA THR A 127 -7.40 6.27 -9.27
C THR A 127 -6.75 4.91 -9.53
N ILE A 128 -5.84 4.50 -8.65
CA ILE A 128 -4.91 3.40 -8.88
C ILE A 128 -5.59 2.03 -9.00
N SER A 129 -6.70 1.83 -8.28
CA SER A 129 -7.50 0.61 -8.39
C SER A 129 -8.22 0.50 -9.74
N LEU A 130 -8.77 1.61 -10.26
CA LEU A 130 -9.37 1.63 -11.60
C LEU A 130 -8.32 1.44 -12.70
N THR A 131 -7.16 2.08 -12.54
CA THR A 131 -6.05 1.98 -13.50
C THR A 131 -5.51 0.56 -13.60
N ALA A 132 -5.47 -0.17 -12.48
CA ALA A 132 -5.03 -1.55 -12.42
C ALA A 132 -6.10 -2.57 -12.84
N GLU A 133 -7.33 -2.12 -13.12
CA GLU A 133 -8.46 -2.98 -13.51
C GLU A 133 -8.72 -4.13 -12.51
N ILE A 134 -8.55 -3.88 -11.21
CA ILE A 134 -8.78 -4.90 -10.18
C ILE A 134 -10.26 -5.24 -10.02
N ASP A 135 -10.54 -6.50 -9.66
CA ASP A 135 -11.91 -7.02 -9.58
C ASP A 135 -12.77 -6.36 -8.50
N SER A 136 -12.21 -6.12 -7.31
CA SER A 136 -12.96 -5.58 -6.17
C SER A 136 -12.07 -4.97 -5.08
N VAL A 137 -12.65 -4.06 -4.30
CA VAL A 137 -12.07 -3.44 -3.10
C VAL A 137 -13.12 -3.45 -2.00
N HIS A 138 -12.77 -3.90 -0.79
CA HIS A 138 -13.66 -3.81 0.36
C HIS A 138 -13.96 -2.34 0.68
N SER A 139 -15.23 -2.01 0.96
CA SER A 139 -15.66 -0.63 1.27
C SER A 139 -15.04 -0.03 2.53
N GLN A 140 -14.48 -0.87 3.39
CA GLN A 140 -13.74 -0.49 4.61
C GLN A 140 -12.30 -1.03 4.60
N SER A 141 -11.70 -1.17 3.42
CA SER A 141 -10.35 -1.71 3.32
C SER A 141 -9.36 -0.91 4.16
N GLY A 142 -8.52 -1.60 4.94
CA GLY A 142 -7.22 -1.06 5.33
C GLY A 142 -6.35 -0.75 4.12
N ILE A 143 -5.36 0.11 4.31
CA ILE A 143 -4.37 0.44 3.29
C ILE A 143 -3.01 0.48 3.97
N ALA A 144 -2.04 -0.22 3.40
CA ALA A 144 -0.63 -0.13 3.79
C ALA A 144 0.23 -0.03 2.53
N VAL A 145 1.41 0.59 2.61
CA VAL A 145 2.26 0.80 1.44
C VAL A 145 3.73 0.64 1.77
N ASP A 146 4.47 -0.01 0.87
CA ASP A 146 5.93 -0.02 0.85
C ASP A 146 6.46 0.65 -0.43
N LEU A 147 7.60 1.34 -0.31
CA LEU A 147 8.35 1.94 -1.42
C LEU A 147 9.70 1.22 -1.59
N LEU A 148 9.90 0.57 -2.73
CA LEU A 148 11.01 -0.36 -2.98
C LEU A 148 12.22 0.29 -3.67
N GLY A 149 12.25 1.61 -3.79
CA GLY A 149 13.25 2.34 -4.60
C GLY A 149 12.91 2.30 -6.10
N ALA A 150 13.91 2.46 -6.98
CA ALA A 150 13.70 2.52 -8.43
C ALA A 150 14.24 1.31 -9.21
N GLY A 151 13.82 1.21 -10.47
CA GLY A 151 14.14 0.12 -11.40
C GLY A 151 12.98 -0.88 -11.57
N GLU A 152 13.21 -1.92 -12.38
CA GLU A 152 12.19 -2.91 -12.80
C GLU A 152 11.45 -3.59 -11.63
N ASP A 153 12.13 -3.79 -10.49
CA ASP A 153 11.55 -4.39 -9.28
C ASP A 153 11.12 -3.34 -8.23
N GLY A 154 11.25 -2.04 -8.54
CA GLY A 154 11.06 -0.93 -7.62
C GLY A 154 9.59 -0.49 -7.46
N GLY A 155 9.41 0.79 -7.13
CA GLY A 155 8.13 1.48 -7.03
C GLY A 155 7.30 1.12 -5.80
N TYR A 156 5.98 1.20 -5.94
CA TYR A 156 5.03 1.08 -4.83
C TYR A 156 4.43 -0.32 -4.76
N ARG A 157 4.23 -0.82 -3.54
CA ARG A 157 3.35 -1.97 -3.27
C ARG A 157 2.29 -1.53 -2.27
N VAL A 158 1.03 -1.50 -2.71
CA VAL A 158 -0.11 -1.06 -1.89
C VAL A 158 -0.96 -2.27 -1.54
N PHE A 159 -1.15 -2.51 -0.25
CA PHE A 159 -1.91 -3.63 0.29
C PHE A 159 -3.31 -3.18 0.65
N TYR A 160 -4.29 -4.00 0.28
CA TYR A 160 -5.70 -3.72 0.48
C TYR A 160 -6.50 -5.02 0.60
N HIS A 161 -7.78 -4.89 0.96
CA HIS A 161 -8.74 -5.98 1.05
C HIS A 161 -9.63 -6.01 -0.20
N ASN A 162 -9.85 -7.19 -0.77
CA ASN A 162 -10.99 -7.39 -1.69
C ASN A 162 -12.31 -7.55 -0.90
N GLU A 163 -13.43 -7.73 -1.60
CA GLU A 163 -14.76 -7.91 -0.96
C GLU A 163 -14.83 -9.06 0.06
N ASP A 164 -14.03 -10.11 -0.12
CA ASP A 164 -13.92 -11.26 0.80
C ASP A 164 -12.97 -11.02 2.00
N ARG A 165 -12.48 -9.79 2.16
CA ARG A 165 -11.43 -9.40 3.12
C ARG A 165 -10.14 -10.23 3.01
N GLN A 166 -9.82 -10.69 1.82
CA GLN A 166 -8.52 -11.26 1.49
C GLN A 166 -7.52 -10.15 1.19
N ILE A 167 -6.24 -10.37 1.52
CA ILE A 167 -5.20 -9.39 1.25
C ILE A 167 -4.73 -9.49 -0.20
N LYS A 168 -4.90 -8.39 -0.93
CA LYS A 168 -4.46 -8.18 -2.31
C LYS A 168 -3.38 -7.10 -2.35
N MET A 169 -2.73 -6.97 -3.51
CA MET A 169 -1.66 -6.02 -3.74
C MET A 169 -1.87 -5.29 -5.06
N LEU A 170 -1.75 -3.96 -5.05
CA LEU A 170 -1.51 -3.16 -6.25
C LEU A 170 -0.02 -2.89 -6.37
N SER A 171 0.50 -2.89 -7.60
CA SER A 171 1.91 -2.68 -7.87
C SER A 171 2.13 -1.58 -8.91
N TYR A 172 3.14 -0.75 -8.68
CA TYR A 172 3.64 0.24 -9.64
C TYR A 172 5.15 0.13 -9.73
N THR A 173 5.72 0.31 -10.93
CA THR A 173 7.15 0.43 -11.19
C THR A 173 7.37 1.54 -12.23
N ASP A 174 8.60 1.91 -12.54
CA ASP A 174 8.82 2.90 -13.62
C ASP A 174 8.51 2.32 -15.01
N ASP A 175 8.50 0.99 -15.14
CA ASP A 175 8.23 0.25 -16.38
C ASP A 175 6.77 -0.21 -16.50
N THR A 176 6.08 -0.31 -15.36
CA THR A 176 4.69 -0.74 -15.26
C THR A 176 3.87 0.39 -14.64
N ASN A 177 2.82 0.84 -15.33
CA ASN A 177 1.79 1.62 -14.65
C ASN A 177 1.17 0.80 -13.48
N TRP A 178 0.19 1.35 -12.78
CA TRP A 178 -0.55 0.58 -11.78
C TRP A 178 -1.15 -0.70 -12.38
N ILE A 179 -0.80 -1.84 -11.79
CA ILE A 179 -1.29 -3.17 -12.17
C ILE A 179 -1.77 -3.94 -10.94
N ASP A 180 -2.59 -4.95 -11.17
CA ASP A 180 -2.88 -5.96 -10.16
C ASP A 180 -1.59 -6.74 -9.81
N GLY A 181 -1.13 -6.59 -8.58
CA GLY A 181 0.00 -7.31 -8.01
C GLY A 181 -0.34 -8.72 -7.52
N GLY A 182 -1.63 -9.08 -7.54
CA GLY A 182 -2.15 -10.39 -7.20
C GLY A 182 -2.45 -10.57 -5.71
N THR A 183 -2.62 -11.84 -5.33
CA THR A 183 -3.04 -12.20 -3.97
C THR A 183 -1.83 -12.39 -3.05
N VAL A 184 -1.89 -11.76 -1.87
CA VAL A 184 -0.90 -11.87 -0.78
C VAL A 184 -1.31 -12.96 0.20
N SER A 185 -2.59 -12.97 0.60
CA SER A 185 -3.20 -14.08 1.35
C SER A 185 -4.61 -14.32 0.85
N GLN A 186 -4.97 -15.60 0.70
CA GLN A 186 -6.34 -16.02 0.43
C GLN A 186 -7.15 -16.15 1.72
N ASP A 187 -6.52 -16.04 2.89
CA ASP A 187 -7.23 -16.07 4.15
C ASP A 187 -8.10 -14.81 4.30
N THR A 188 -9.22 -14.95 5.01
CA THR A 188 -10.14 -13.86 5.31
C THR A 188 -9.68 -13.18 6.59
N ALA A 189 -9.34 -11.89 6.50
CA ALA A 189 -9.01 -11.08 7.66
C ALA A 189 -10.24 -10.85 8.55
N ASP A 190 -10.04 -10.97 9.86
CA ASP A 190 -11.08 -10.73 10.88
C ASP A 190 -11.20 -9.24 11.25
N GLY A 191 -10.30 -8.41 10.74
CA GLY A 191 -10.30 -6.96 10.88
C GLY A 191 -9.79 -6.27 9.62
N THR A 192 -9.80 -4.94 9.63
CA THR A 192 -9.41 -4.13 8.46
C THR A 192 -8.01 -3.54 8.59
N ALA A 193 -7.33 -3.72 9.72
CA ALA A 193 -5.97 -3.20 9.90
C ALA A 193 -4.96 -3.99 9.05
N ILE A 194 -4.07 -3.27 8.36
CA ILE A 194 -2.94 -3.85 7.62
C ILE A 194 -1.67 -3.14 8.05
N GLY A 195 -0.65 -3.90 8.42
CA GLY A 195 0.72 -3.42 8.58
C GLY A 195 1.61 -3.99 7.48
N THR A 196 2.61 -3.24 7.05
CA THR A 196 3.64 -3.76 6.13
C THR A 196 5.02 -3.24 6.51
N ALA A 197 6.04 -4.07 6.28
CA ALA A 197 7.43 -3.65 6.33
C ALA A 197 8.25 -4.37 5.24
N PHE A 198 9.15 -3.61 4.64
CA PHE A 198 10.07 -4.03 3.60
C PHE A 198 11.51 -3.89 4.09
N TYR A 199 12.34 -4.91 3.83
CA TYR A 199 13.77 -4.88 4.18
C TYR A 199 14.68 -4.88 2.94
N ASP A 200 14.51 -5.83 2.03
CA ASP A 200 15.29 -5.95 0.80
C ASP A 200 14.52 -6.71 -0.29
N LYS A 201 15.05 -6.75 -1.51
CA LYS A 201 14.40 -7.33 -2.69
C LYS A 201 13.65 -8.64 -2.35
N LYS A 202 12.33 -8.61 -2.52
CA LYS A 202 11.40 -9.72 -2.29
C LYS A 202 11.35 -10.23 -0.83
N ASN A 203 11.64 -9.37 0.14
CA ASN A 203 11.55 -9.67 1.57
C ASN A 203 10.69 -8.59 2.23
N MET A 204 9.40 -8.86 2.18
CA MET A 204 8.35 -8.00 2.69
C MET A 204 7.45 -8.83 3.58
N THR A 205 6.96 -8.24 4.65
CA THR A 205 6.00 -8.88 5.54
C THR A 205 4.76 -8.00 5.63
N VAL A 206 3.61 -8.58 5.36
CA VAL A 206 2.30 -7.96 5.54
C VAL A 206 1.61 -8.62 6.71
N ALA A 207 1.08 -7.86 7.65
CA ALA A 207 0.41 -8.36 8.84
C ALA A 207 -1.04 -7.87 8.93
N PHE A 208 -1.94 -8.74 9.38
CA PHE A 208 -3.36 -8.41 9.55
C PHE A 208 -4.03 -9.29 10.63
N PRO A 209 -5.16 -8.85 11.21
CA PRO A 209 -5.86 -9.62 12.25
C PRO A 209 -6.35 -10.99 11.77
N LYS A 210 -6.10 -12.02 12.59
CA LYS A 210 -6.51 -13.40 12.35
C LYS A 210 -7.12 -14.01 13.61
N GLY A 211 -8.40 -14.35 13.56
CA GLY A 211 -9.19 -14.71 14.72
C GLY A 211 -9.26 -13.59 15.75
N GLU A 212 -9.76 -13.91 16.94
CA GLU A 212 -9.94 -12.92 18.01
C GLU A 212 -8.62 -12.55 18.72
N GLU A 213 -7.59 -13.41 18.66
CA GLU A 213 -6.39 -13.31 19.51
C GLU A 213 -5.07 -13.44 18.75
N SER A 214 -5.09 -13.39 17.42
CA SER A 214 -3.89 -13.63 16.62
C SER A 214 -3.75 -12.68 15.44
N VAL A 215 -2.55 -12.70 14.87
CA VAL A 215 -2.12 -11.94 13.71
C VAL A 215 -1.60 -12.95 12.69
N GLU A 216 -2.08 -12.85 11.46
CA GLU A 216 -1.44 -13.51 10.33
C GLU A 216 -0.38 -12.59 9.74
N THR A 217 0.74 -13.19 9.34
CA THR A 217 1.81 -12.55 8.59
C THR A 217 2.01 -13.30 7.28
N SER A 218 1.91 -12.56 6.18
CA SER A 218 2.26 -13.02 4.84
C SER A 218 3.65 -12.50 4.50
N ARG A 219 4.58 -13.40 4.24
CA ARG A 219 5.97 -13.05 3.95
C ARG A 219 6.33 -13.40 2.52
N LEU A 220 6.78 -12.41 1.76
CA LEU A 220 7.33 -12.64 0.43
C LEU A 220 8.71 -13.29 0.57
N GLN A 221 8.89 -14.42 -0.09
CA GLN A 221 10.16 -15.14 -0.16
C GLN A 221 10.98 -14.71 -1.37
N LYS A 222 12.30 -14.94 -1.35
CA LYS A 222 13.19 -14.67 -2.49
C LYS A 222 12.75 -15.36 -3.78
N THR A 223 12.06 -16.50 -3.67
CA THR A 223 11.49 -17.25 -4.80
C THR A 223 10.32 -16.53 -5.48
N GLY A 224 9.78 -15.46 -4.89
CA GLY A 224 8.61 -14.72 -5.36
C GLY A 224 7.28 -15.24 -4.83
N ASN A 225 7.29 -16.30 -4.02
CA ASN A 225 6.07 -16.85 -3.41
C ASN A 225 5.85 -16.27 -2.00
N TRP A 226 4.59 -16.11 -1.63
CA TRP A 226 4.20 -15.74 -0.27
C TRP A 226 4.08 -16.98 0.61
N THR A 227 4.60 -16.91 1.82
CA THR A 227 4.39 -17.91 2.89
C THR A 227 3.55 -17.29 3.99
N LEU A 228 2.56 -18.04 4.49
CA LEU A 228 1.66 -17.59 5.53
C LEU A 228 2.07 -18.19 6.88
N LEU A 229 2.11 -17.35 7.91
CA LEU A 229 2.39 -17.71 9.30
C LEU A 229 1.44 -16.94 10.20
N SER A 230 1.18 -17.41 11.41
CA SER A 230 0.42 -16.64 12.40
C SER A 230 1.02 -16.75 13.80
N PHE A 231 0.71 -15.76 14.63
CA PHE A 231 1.10 -15.72 16.04
C PHE A 231 0.03 -15.01 16.87
N PRO A 232 -0.08 -15.26 18.18
CA PRO A 232 0.66 -16.27 18.94
C PRO A 232 0.20 -17.69 18.62
N GLN A 233 -1.07 -17.87 18.23
CA GLN A 233 -1.56 -19.14 17.73
C GLN A 233 -1.02 -19.37 16.32
N GLN A 234 -0.29 -20.46 16.11
CA GLN A 234 0.30 -20.80 14.82
C GLN A 234 -0.71 -21.42 13.85
N LEU A 235 -0.42 -21.38 12.55
CA LEU A 235 -1.15 -22.13 11.53
C LEU A 235 -0.78 -23.62 11.62
N ALA A 236 -1.73 -24.50 11.30
CA ALA A 236 -1.58 -25.96 11.39
C ALA A 236 -0.67 -26.57 10.30
N GLY A 237 -0.18 -25.76 9.36
CA GLY A 237 0.60 -26.24 8.23
C GLY A 237 1.31 -25.13 7.48
N ASN A 238 2.08 -25.53 6.46
CA ASN A 238 2.82 -24.61 5.60
C ASN A 238 1.92 -24.13 4.47
N TYR A 239 1.38 -22.93 4.60
CA TYR A 239 0.46 -22.34 3.62
C TYR A 239 1.13 -21.23 2.81
N THR A 240 0.57 -20.96 1.63
CA THR A 240 1.04 -19.92 0.69
C THR A 240 -0.15 -19.12 0.18
N ASN A 241 0.09 -18.05 -0.58
CA ASN A 241 -0.97 -17.31 -1.27
C ASN A 241 -1.75 -18.12 -2.32
N ASN A 242 -1.31 -19.33 -2.67
CA ASN A 242 -2.04 -20.26 -3.53
C ASN A 242 -2.93 -21.23 -2.74
N THR A 243 -2.82 -21.27 -1.41
CA THR A 243 -3.65 -22.13 -0.58
C THR A 243 -5.07 -21.55 -0.50
N ALA A 244 -6.08 -22.32 -0.93
CA ALA A 244 -7.47 -21.91 -0.80
C ALA A 244 -7.85 -21.62 0.68
N SER A 245 -8.57 -20.52 0.92
CA SER A 245 -9.00 -20.05 2.25
C SER A 245 -9.52 -21.17 3.17
N ALA A 246 -10.45 -22.01 2.67
CA ALA A 246 -11.07 -23.09 3.44
C ALA A 246 -10.09 -24.17 3.96
N LYS A 247 -8.87 -24.23 3.42
CA LYS A 247 -7.80 -25.16 3.83
C LYS A 247 -6.85 -24.56 4.87
N ILE A 248 -6.85 -23.24 5.04
CA ILE A 248 -6.02 -22.57 6.05
C ILE A 248 -6.69 -22.79 7.41
N ARG A 249 -5.94 -23.35 8.36
CA ARG A 249 -6.44 -23.74 9.68
C ARG A 249 -5.44 -23.33 10.74
N MET A 250 -5.95 -22.88 11.89
CA MET A 250 -5.14 -22.68 13.10
C MET A 250 -4.71 -24.04 13.67
N SER A 251 -3.50 -24.10 14.20
CA SER A 251 -2.99 -25.23 14.98
C SER A 251 -3.81 -25.41 16.26
N SER A 252 -3.81 -26.63 16.81
CA SER A 252 -4.37 -26.93 18.13
C SER A 252 -3.35 -26.80 19.27
N GLU A 253 -2.10 -26.47 18.95
CA GLU A 253 -1.05 -26.27 19.96
C GLU A 253 -1.30 -25.00 20.78
N THR A 254 -1.07 -25.07 22.10
CA THR A 254 -1.25 -23.91 22.97
C THR A 254 -0.18 -22.85 22.70
N PRO A 255 -0.55 -21.57 22.52
CA PRO A 255 0.42 -20.49 22.31
C PRO A 255 1.39 -20.31 23.48
N LYS A 256 2.64 -19.91 23.17
CA LYS A 256 3.68 -19.62 24.18
C LYS A 256 3.46 -18.30 24.93
N PHE A 257 2.66 -17.40 24.35
CA PHE A 257 2.32 -16.08 24.89
C PHE A 257 0.97 -15.62 24.32
N SER A 258 0.43 -14.51 24.84
CA SER A 258 -0.77 -13.86 24.31
C SER A 258 -0.49 -12.42 23.91
N LEU A 259 -1.28 -11.89 22.98
CA LEU A 259 -1.27 -10.46 22.64
C LEU A 259 -2.14 -9.72 23.65
N THR A 260 -1.52 -9.17 24.69
CA THR A 260 -2.26 -8.43 25.73
C THR A 260 -3.02 -7.26 25.10
N GLY A 261 -4.28 -7.08 25.50
CA GLY A 261 -5.17 -6.01 25.01
C GLY A 261 -5.48 -6.05 23.52
N TRP A 262 -5.20 -7.17 22.84
CA TRP A 262 -5.47 -7.30 21.41
C TRP A 262 -6.97 -7.37 21.12
N ASN A 263 -7.37 -6.73 20.04
CA ASN A 263 -8.71 -6.76 19.52
C ASN A 263 -8.65 -6.75 17.99
N ALA A 264 -9.18 -7.77 17.31
CA ALA A 264 -9.17 -7.82 15.85
C ALA A 264 -9.83 -6.62 15.16
N SER A 265 -10.72 -5.90 15.87
CA SER A 265 -11.37 -4.67 15.40
C SER A 265 -10.54 -3.40 15.60
N LEU A 266 -9.27 -3.51 15.99
CA LEU A 266 -8.36 -2.37 16.13
C LEU A 266 -8.21 -1.59 14.82
N GLU A 267 -7.97 -0.29 14.92
CA GLU A 267 -7.97 0.60 13.76
C GLU A 267 -6.73 0.43 12.86
N SER A 268 -5.57 0.08 13.44
CA SER A 268 -4.31 0.01 12.68
C SER A 268 -3.24 -0.90 13.27
N ILE A 269 -2.45 -1.53 12.40
CA ILE A 269 -1.22 -2.25 12.75
C ILE A 269 -0.06 -1.47 12.15
N GLY A 270 0.89 -1.07 12.98
CA GLY A 270 2.15 -0.51 12.53
C GLY A 270 3.22 -1.57 12.40
N MET A 271 4.13 -1.44 11.42
CA MET A 271 5.27 -2.34 11.29
C MET A 271 6.56 -1.59 11.05
N ALA A 272 7.66 -2.16 11.55
CA ALA A 272 9.01 -1.69 11.29
C ALA A 272 9.98 -2.85 11.15
N THR A 273 11.09 -2.60 10.47
CA THR A 273 12.25 -3.49 10.45
C THR A 273 13.54 -2.72 10.67
N ASP A 274 14.54 -3.37 11.26
CA ASP A 274 15.85 -2.81 11.54
C ASP A 274 16.96 -3.48 10.72
N GLN A 275 18.20 -3.01 10.87
CA GLN A 275 19.39 -3.56 10.18
C GLN A 275 19.55 -5.08 10.37
N SER A 276 19.12 -5.62 11.52
CA SER A 276 19.21 -7.05 11.87
C SER A 276 18.13 -7.92 11.22
N ARG A 277 17.24 -7.31 10.41
CA ARG A 277 16.05 -7.92 9.82
C ARG A 277 15.04 -8.39 10.88
N SER A 278 15.13 -7.84 12.09
CA SER A 278 14.06 -8.02 13.08
C SER A 278 12.82 -7.30 12.57
N ARG A 279 11.65 -7.86 12.87
CA ARG A 279 10.35 -7.28 12.51
C ARG A 279 9.59 -6.98 13.77
N SER A 280 9.12 -5.75 13.88
CA SER A 280 8.26 -5.31 14.97
C SER A 280 6.86 -5.05 14.43
N ILE A 281 5.86 -5.49 15.17
CA ILE A 281 4.44 -5.18 14.99
C ILE A 281 4.02 -4.35 16.19
N PHE A 282 3.42 -3.20 15.90
CA PHE A 282 2.93 -2.26 16.90
C PHE A 282 1.41 -2.14 16.82
N TYR A 283 0.76 -2.12 17.97
CA TYR A 283 -0.68 -1.91 18.09
C TYR A 283 -0.99 -1.19 19.41
N LEU A 284 -2.11 -0.46 19.43
CA LEU A 284 -2.71 0.07 20.65
C LEU A 284 -3.73 -0.93 21.18
N GLY A 285 -3.61 -1.31 22.44
CA GLY A 285 -4.54 -2.23 23.07
C GLY A 285 -5.90 -1.61 23.39
N ASP A 286 -6.88 -2.45 23.72
CA ASP A 286 -8.16 -2.03 24.31
C ASP A 286 -8.00 -1.29 25.66
N ASP A 287 -6.83 -1.46 26.28
CA ASP A 287 -6.37 -0.78 27.48
C ASP A 287 -5.60 0.52 27.20
N LYS A 288 -5.58 0.98 25.95
CA LYS A 288 -4.91 2.21 25.46
C LYS A 288 -3.38 2.17 25.53
N VAL A 289 -2.80 1.00 25.78
CA VAL A 289 -1.34 0.83 25.90
C VAL A 289 -0.74 0.50 24.54
N LEU A 290 0.33 1.20 24.15
CA LEU A 290 1.15 0.84 22.99
C LEU A 290 1.95 -0.43 23.28
N ARG A 291 1.90 -1.38 22.35
CA ARG A 291 2.53 -2.69 22.50
C ARG A 291 3.36 -3.03 21.27
N GLU A 292 4.41 -3.81 21.48
CA GLU A 292 5.29 -4.31 20.44
C GLU A 292 5.37 -5.84 20.53
N ALA A 293 5.04 -6.52 19.45
CA ALA A 293 5.43 -7.91 19.21
C ALA A 293 6.65 -7.89 18.28
N ILE A 294 7.67 -8.69 18.58
CA ILE A 294 8.91 -8.72 17.81
C ILE A 294 9.28 -10.15 17.40
N ALA A 295 9.69 -10.31 16.15
CA ALA A 295 10.30 -11.54 15.64
C ALA A 295 11.73 -11.25 15.18
N THR A 296 12.68 -12.03 15.69
CA THR A 296 14.07 -11.96 15.22
C THR A 296 14.22 -12.75 13.92
N TRP A 297 15.17 -12.34 13.09
CA TRP A 297 15.41 -12.96 11.78
C TRP A 297 15.66 -14.48 11.84
N THR A 298 16.33 -14.94 12.89
CA THR A 298 16.87 -16.31 12.95
C THR A 298 15.85 -17.36 13.34
N SER A 299 14.78 -17.00 14.05
CA SER A 299 13.80 -17.96 14.57
C SER A 299 12.42 -17.84 13.93
N ASP A 300 12.07 -16.70 13.31
CA ASP A 300 10.69 -16.34 12.96
C ASP A 300 9.70 -16.49 14.15
N ASP A 301 10.22 -16.65 15.37
CA ASP A 301 9.47 -16.78 16.61
C ASP A 301 9.12 -15.38 17.12
N TRP A 302 7.82 -15.10 17.14
CA TRP A 302 7.29 -13.88 17.74
C TRP A 302 7.28 -13.96 19.26
N GLN A 303 7.48 -12.82 19.90
CA GLN A 303 7.34 -12.64 21.34
C GLN A 303 6.91 -11.20 21.66
N MET A 304 6.33 -10.98 22.84
CA MET A 304 6.07 -9.62 23.32
C MET A 304 7.37 -8.94 23.74
N ALA A 305 7.59 -7.72 23.27
CA ALA A 305 8.62 -6.86 23.82
C ALA A 305 8.24 -6.39 25.23
N PRO A 306 9.21 -6.00 26.07
CA PRO A 306 8.92 -5.42 27.38
C PRO A 306 8.06 -4.16 27.25
N ASN A 307 7.09 -4.01 28.15
CA ASN A 307 6.30 -2.79 28.24
C ASN A 307 7.19 -1.60 28.61
N ARG A 308 6.77 -0.38 28.25
CA ARG A 308 7.49 0.86 28.55
C ARG A 308 6.73 1.67 29.59
N SER A 309 7.44 2.60 30.22
CA SER A 309 6.80 3.59 31.10
C SER A 309 5.97 4.56 30.27
N GLU A 310 4.99 5.21 30.92
CA GLU A 310 4.17 6.25 30.28
C GLU A 310 4.97 7.49 29.85
N GLU A 311 6.19 7.69 30.38
CA GLU A 311 7.12 8.73 29.89
C GLU A 311 7.68 8.40 28.49
N ILE A 312 7.77 7.12 28.14
CA ILE A 312 8.31 6.64 26.86
C ILE A 312 7.17 6.34 25.89
N TRP A 313 6.14 5.64 26.35
CA TRP A 313 4.91 5.35 25.61
C TRP A 313 3.69 5.82 26.42
N PRO A 314 3.30 7.10 26.30
CA PRO A 314 2.07 7.61 26.90
C PRO A 314 0.85 6.78 26.52
N LEU A 315 -0.18 6.75 27.38
CA LEU A 315 -1.46 6.13 27.03
C LEU A 315 -2.11 6.87 25.86
N ALA A 316 -2.71 6.13 24.94
CA ALA A 316 -3.52 6.72 23.88
C ALA A 316 -4.81 7.34 24.44
N ASP A 317 -5.41 8.25 23.67
CA ASP A 317 -6.71 8.84 24.03
C ASP A 317 -7.82 7.79 23.98
N ASP A 318 -7.82 6.95 22.94
CA ASP A 318 -8.84 5.96 22.65
C ASP A 318 -8.28 4.51 22.66
N PRO A 319 -9.11 3.53 23.06
CA PRO A 319 -8.72 2.12 23.01
C PRO A 319 -8.65 1.63 21.57
N SER A 320 -7.69 0.75 21.26
CA SER A 320 -7.54 0.16 19.91
C SER A 320 -7.44 1.18 18.77
N ALA A 321 -6.97 2.39 19.09
CA ALA A 321 -6.96 3.53 18.18
C ALA A 321 -5.94 3.40 17.04
N GLY A 322 -6.07 4.32 16.08
CA GLY A 322 -5.09 4.51 15.01
C GLY A 322 -3.70 4.87 15.53
N LEU A 323 -2.68 4.33 14.87
CA LEU A 323 -1.27 4.67 14.99
C LEU A 323 -0.62 4.65 13.61
N ALA A 324 0.48 5.38 13.47
CA ALA A 324 1.32 5.34 12.27
C ALA A 324 2.76 5.04 12.63
N VAL A 325 3.42 4.22 11.83
CA VAL A 325 4.84 3.86 12.04
C VAL A 325 5.66 4.24 10.83
N ALA A 326 6.77 4.91 11.10
CA ALA A 326 7.84 5.14 10.15
C ALA A 326 9.14 4.52 10.68
N TYR A 327 10.03 4.09 9.80
CA TYR A 327 11.30 3.50 10.23
C TYR A 327 12.42 3.84 9.24
N ASN A 328 13.64 3.87 9.76
CA ASN A 328 14.85 3.90 8.96
C ASN A 328 15.60 2.60 9.22
N GLN A 329 15.43 1.64 8.31
CA GLN A 329 16.05 0.33 8.39
C GLN A 329 17.57 0.44 8.53
N GLY A 330 18.21 1.30 7.71
CA GLY A 330 19.66 1.49 7.67
C GLY A 330 20.26 2.09 8.93
N LYS A 331 19.45 2.65 9.84
CA LYS A 331 19.88 3.18 11.15
C LYS A 331 19.21 2.50 12.34
N GLY A 332 18.31 1.53 12.11
CA GLY A 332 17.54 0.89 13.16
C GLY A 332 16.56 1.82 13.91
N MET A 333 16.25 2.98 13.33
CA MET A 333 15.38 3.98 13.96
C MET A 333 13.91 3.66 13.68
N THR A 334 13.03 3.96 14.64
CA THR A 334 11.58 3.78 14.50
C THR A 334 10.84 4.93 15.16
N TRP A 335 9.84 5.45 14.47
CA TRP A 335 8.93 6.49 14.97
C TRP A 335 7.51 5.94 14.96
N ILE A 336 6.79 6.16 16.06
CA ILE A 336 5.40 5.78 16.22
C ILE A 336 4.62 7.02 16.61
N TYR A 337 3.55 7.29 15.87
CA TYR A 337 2.67 8.43 16.07
C TYR A 337 1.27 7.96 16.41
N TYR A 338 0.67 8.56 17.44
CA TYR A 338 -0.72 8.30 17.85
C TYR A 338 -1.24 9.47 18.69
N ARG A 339 -2.56 9.50 18.94
CA ARG A 339 -3.19 10.53 19.76
C ARG A 339 -3.05 10.22 21.26
N SER A 340 -2.57 11.20 22.01
CA SER A 340 -2.48 11.17 23.47
C SER A 340 -2.56 12.60 24.02
N ASN A 341 -3.42 12.80 25.02
CA ASN A 341 -3.75 14.11 25.59
C ASN A 341 -4.18 15.13 24.51
N ASP A 342 -5.09 14.73 23.62
CA ASP A 342 -5.67 15.56 22.55
C ASP A 342 -4.67 16.06 21.49
N THR A 343 -3.43 15.59 21.52
CA THR A 343 -2.38 15.91 20.54
C THR A 343 -1.77 14.65 19.95
N ILE A 344 -1.01 14.79 18.86
CA ILE A 344 -0.20 13.69 18.33
C ILE A 344 1.10 13.63 19.15
N VAL A 345 1.41 12.46 19.70
CA VAL A 345 2.69 12.17 20.35
C VAL A 345 3.59 11.35 19.44
N GLN A 346 4.89 11.50 19.61
CA GLN A 346 5.92 10.70 18.97
C GLN A 346 6.61 9.83 20.03
N ALA A 347 6.48 8.51 19.89
CA ALA A 347 7.39 7.56 20.50
C ALA A 347 8.53 7.25 19.51
N TYR A 348 9.77 7.33 19.97
CA TYR A 348 10.95 7.27 19.10
C TYR A 348 12.01 6.31 19.63
N LYS A 349 12.45 5.41 18.76
CA LYS A 349 13.59 4.52 18.96
C LYS A 349 14.76 5.06 18.14
N ASN A 350 15.85 5.40 18.82
CA ASN A 350 17.01 6.03 18.20
C ASN A 350 17.97 5.03 17.54
N ASP A 351 19.05 5.54 16.96
CA ASP A 351 20.09 4.77 16.27
C ASP A 351 20.94 3.88 17.19
N LYS A 352 20.81 4.06 18.52
CA LYS A 352 21.36 3.16 19.55
C LYS A 352 20.36 2.08 19.96
N HIS A 353 19.23 1.98 19.27
CA HIS A 353 18.14 1.05 19.55
C HIS A 353 17.45 1.29 20.91
N GLU A 354 17.58 2.49 21.48
CA GLU A 354 16.97 2.88 22.74
C GLU A 354 15.70 3.69 22.50
N TRP A 355 14.67 3.44 23.30
CA TRP A 355 13.44 4.23 23.28
C TRP A 355 13.63 5.52 24.09
N GLU A 356 13.39 6.65 23.46
CA GLU A 356 13.46 7.97 24.10
C GLU A 356 12.13 8.34 24.78
N LYS A 357 12.16 9.39 25.60
CA LYS A 357 10.92 9.95 26.16
C LYS A 357 10.03 10.45 25.03
N ALA A 358 8.73 10.18 25.13
CA ALA A 358 7.78 10.66 24.14
C ALA A 358 7.71 12.19 24.16
N ILE A 359 7.49 12.76 22.97
CA ILE A 359 7.27 14.19 22.80
C ILE A 359 5.90 14.42 22.16
N ALA A 360 5.18 15.46 22.62
CA ALA A 360 4.05 15.99 21.89
C ALA A 360 4.56 16.76 20.66
N LEU A 361 3.94 16.56 19.50
CA LEU A 361 4.36 17.25 18.30
C LEU A 361 4.15 18.77 18.42
N PRO A 362 5.16 19.59 18.07
CA PRO A 362 5.04 21.03 18.13
C PRO A 362 3.97 21.54 17.15
N GLN A 363 3.13 22.45 17.62
CA GLN A 363 2.07 23.10 16.84
C GLN A 363 2.59 24.20 15.91
N THR A 364 3.74 24.78 16.25
CA THR A 364 4.35 25.91 15.56
C THR A 364 5.85 25.71 15.48
N VAL A 365 6.49 26.40 14.52
CA VAL A 365 7.95 26.43 14.43
C VAL A 365 8.50 27.00 15.73
N PRO A 366 9.41 26.30 16.44
CA PRO A 366 10.07 26.85 17.61
C PRO A 366 10.73 28.18 17.24
N LYS A 367 10.32 29.28 17.88
CA LYS A 367 11.11 30.50 17.81
C LYS A 367 12.36 30.23 18.62
N ASN A 368 13.53 30.29 17.99
CA ASN A 368 14.81 30.32 18.69
C ASN A 368 14.82 31.53 19.63
N GLU A 369 14.39 31.35 20.87
CA GLU A 369 14.77 32.24 21.93
C GLU A 369 16.25 31.99 22.20
N THR A 370 17.07 32.91 21.71
CA THR A 370 18.52 32.96 21.98
C THR A 370 18.74 33.09 23.49
N LYS A 371 18.73 31.98 24.23
CA LYS A 371 19.44 31.89 25.49
C LYS A 371 20.89 31.61 25.16
N SER A 372 21.63 32.71 25.04
CA SER A 372 23.08 32.74 25.09
C SER A 372 23.53 32.14 26.41
N ASP A 373 24.16 30.96 26.36
CA ASP A 373 25.32 30.62 27.19
C ASP A 373 26.19 29.60 26.42
N LYS A 374 27.47 29.94 26.27
CA LYS A 374 28.60 29.23 25.61
C LYS A 374 29.69 29.05 26.70
N PRO A 375 30.73 28.16 26.65
CA PRO A 375 31.35 27.40 25.53
C PRO A 375 31.45 25.87 25.72
N SER A 376 31.32 25.08 24.64
CA SER A 376 32.34 24.69 23.63
C SER A 376 33.16 23.48 24.06
N GLU A 377 32.91 22.32 23.45
CA GLU A 377 33.96 21.36 23.08
C GLU A 377 33.72 20.90 21.64
N GLU A 378 34.80 20.98 20.88
CA GLU A 378 34.93 20.79 19.45
C GLU A 378 35.39 19.34 19.24
N SER A 379 34.67 18.57 18.45
CA SER A 379 35.18 17.32 17.88
C SER A 379 34.76 17.23 16.42
N GLU A 380 35.78 17.17 15.56
CA GLU A 380 35.66 17.02 14.11
C GLU A 380 35.04 15.67 13.75
N PRO A 381 34.15 15.59 12.72
CA PRO A 381 33.77 14.32 12.14
C PRO A 381 34.75 13.92 11.03
N VAL A 382 35.35 12.74 11.19
CA VAL A 382 36.06 11.98 10.16
C VAL A 382 35.04 11.49 9.12
N PRO A 383 35.29 11.63 7.81
CA PRO A 383 34.41 11.11 6.77
C PRO A 383 34.72 9.63 6.55
N GLU A 384 33.74 8.75 6.72
CA GLU A 384 33.80 7.40 6.16
C GLU A 384 32.54 7.07 5.35
N ASP A 385 32.81 6.33 4.29
CA ASP A 385 32.06 6.23 3.05
C ASP A 385 30.86 5.26 3.09
N THR A 386 29.79 5.73 2.44
CA THR A 386 28.86 5.00 1.55
C THR A 386 28.23 3.69 2.02
N GLY A 387 27.06 3.81 2.67
CA GLY A 387 25.98 2.82 2.66
C GLY A 387 24.74 3.43 2.01
N LEU A 388 24.28 2.83 0.92
CA LEU A 388 23.22 3.28 -0.02
C LEU A 388 22.06 4.07 0.62
N THR A 389 21.94 5.36 0.25
CA THR A 389 20.79 6.22 0.58
C THR A 389 19.59 5.88 -0.29
N THR A 390 18.42 5.73 0.32
CA THR A 390 17.15 5.47 -0.36
C THR A 390 16.72 6.64 -1.24
N GLY A 391 17.19 7.87 -0.96
CA GLY A 391 16.93 9.09 -1.73
C GLY A 391 17.69 9.23 -3.06
N ALA A 392 18.66 8.37 -3.39
CA ALA A 392 19.49 8.55 -4.59
C ALA A 392 18.90 7.97 -5.90
N LYS A 393 17.72 7.34 -5.88
CA LYS A 393 17.19 6.69 -7.10
C LYS A 393 15.69 6.80 -7.39
N ALA A 394 14.84 7.27 -6.47
CA ALA A 394 13.40 7.42 -6.76
C ALA A 394 13.06 8.74 -7.51
N GLY A 395 13.85 9.12 -8.51
CA GLY A 395 13.62 10.35 -9.27
C GLY A 395 14.08 10.21 -10.71
N VAL A 396 13.14 9.86 -11.59
CA VAL A 396 12.81 10.53 -12.87
C VAL A 396 11.86 9.61 -13.64
N GLY A 397 10.59 10.02 -13.71
CA GLY A 397 9.55 9.43 -14.55
C GLY A 397 8.58 10.49 -15.08
N VAL A 398 9.13 11.61 -15.57
CA VAL A 398 8.36 12.68 -16.24
C VAL A 398 7.91 12.19 -17.63
N GLY A 399 6.61 12.29 -17.91
CA GLY A 399 6.13 12.80 -19.21
C GLY A 399 6.56 12.08 -20.50
N VAL A 400 6.64 10.75 -20.54
CA VAL A 400 6.97 10.01 -21.78
C VAL A 400 5.74 9.79 -22.68
N ALA A 401 4.51 9.97 -22.17
CA ALA A 401 3.30 9.77 -22.96
C ALA A 401 3.15 10.75 -24.14
N ALA A 402 3.63 12.00 -24.03
CA ALA A 402 3.56 12.97 -25.13
C ALA A 402 4.69 12.81 -26.16
N GLY A 403 5.89 12.43 -25.72
CA GLY A 403 7.08 12.31 -26.59
C GLY A 403 6.99 11.13 -27.55
N VAL A 404 6.51 9.96 -27.08
CA VAL A 404 6.38 8.76 -27.92
C VAL A 404 5.26 8.92 -28.94
N ILE A 405 4.15 9.58 -28.60
CA ILE A 405 3.07 9.89 -29.55
C ILE A 405 3.55 10.88 -30.62
N ALA A 406 4.32 11.91 -30.24
CA ALA A 406 4.87 12.88 -31.20
C ALA A 406 5.90 12.25 -32.15
N LEU A 407 6.78 11.37 -31.64
CA LEU A 407 7.76 10.64 -32.46
C LEU A 407 7.07 9.60 -33.36
N GLY A 408 6.05 8.89 -32.86
CA GLY A 408 5.25 7.96 -33.65
C GLY A 408 4.51 8.66 -34.80
N ALA A 409 3.91 9.82 -34.54
CA ALA A 409 3.23 10.63 -35.56
C ALA A 409 4.20 11.17 -36.62
N LEU A 410 5.41 11.59 -36.22
CA LEU A 410 6.44 12.05 -37.15
C LEU A 410 6.95 10.92 -38.05
N ILE A 411 7.24 9.74 -37.48
CA ILE A 411 7.70 8.58 -38.26
C ILE A 411 6.61 8.15 -39.27
N TRP A 412 5.35 8.09 -38.86
CA TRP A 412 4.23 7.76 -39.75
C TRP A 412 4.06 8.79 -40.88
N PHE A 413 4.18 10.08 -40.58
CA PHE A 413 4.08 11.15 -41.59
C PHE A 413 5.20 11.07 -42.64
N PHE A 414 6.44 10.79 -42.23
CA PHE A 414 7.56 10.61 -43.17
C PHE A 414 7.44 9.33 -44.01
N MET A 415 6.93 8.23 -43.44
CA MET A 415 6.68 7.00 -44.20
C MET A 415 5.55 7.18 -45.23
N LYS A 416 4.50 7.94 -44.90
CA LYS A 416 3.40 8.25 -45.83
C LYS A 416 3.87 9.14 -46.99
N LYS A 417 4.76 10.11 -46.74
CA LYS A 417 5.34 10.97 -47.78
C LYS A 417 6.26 10.20 -48.73
N ARG A 418 6.97 9.17 -48.25
CA ARG A 418 7.87 8.35 -49.08
C ARG A 418 7.14 7.36 -49.99
N ARG A 419 5.95 6.88 -49.59
CA ARG A 419 5.14 5.96 -50.40
C ARG A 419 4.43 6.61 -51.60
N ASN A 420 4.31 7.94 -51.64
CA ASN A 420 3.72 8.65 -52.77
C ASN A 420 4.69 8.98 -53.92
N ASN A 421 5.98 8.66 -53.78
CA ASN A 421 7.01 8.91 -54.80
C ASN A 421 7.68 7.62 -55.33
N GLN A 422 7.07 6.45 -55.12
CA GLN A 422 7.53 5.22 -55.75
C GLN A 422 6.64 4.88 -56.95
N THR A 423 7.10 5.34 -58.11
CA THR A 423 6.67 4.85 -59.42
C THR A 423 6.80 3.33 -59.48
N PRO A 424 5.75 2.57 -59.82
CA PRO A 424 5.85 1.12 -59.95
C PRO A 424 6.70 0.73 -61.17
N PRO A 425 7.59 -0.28 -61.08
CA PRO A 425 8.33 -0.78 -62.23
C PRO A 425 7.41 -1.58 -63.18
N GLN A 426 7.49 -1.22 -64.45
CA GLN A 426 6.96 -1.96 -65.61
C GLN A 426 7.34 -3.44 -65.57
N LYS A 427 6.37 -4.31 -65.87
CA LYS A 427 6.60 -5.66 -66.37
C LYS A 427 6.16 -5.73 -67.83
N GLU A 428 7.04 -6.31 -68.64
CA GLU A 428 6.94 -6.52 -70.09
C GLU A 428 5.78 -7.45 -70.50
N ASP A 429 5.08 -7.02 -71.55
CA ASP A 429 4.60 -7.73 -72.73
C ASP A 429 4.27 -9.24 -72.65
N VAL A 430 2.97 -9.54 -72.74
CA VAL A 430 2.44 -10.67 -73.50
C VAL A 430 1.32 -10.14 -74.40
N ALA A 431 1.51 -10.30 -75.71
CA ALA A 431 0.57 -9.91 -76.76
C ALA A 431 -0.62 -10.87 -76.87
N VAL A 432 -1.86 -10.36 -76.85
CA VAL A 432 -2.99 -10.85 -77.66
C VAL A 432 -3.89 -9.64 -78.00
N ALA A 433 -4.43 -9.66 -79.20
CA ALA A 433 -4.99 -8.56 -79.96
C ALA A 433 -6.43 -8.13 -79.61
N GLU A 434 -6.73 -6.92 -80.10
CA GLU A 434 -7.96 -6.46 -80.78
C GLU A 434 -9.10 -5.78 -80.00
N ALA A 435 -9.45 -4.60 -80.53
CA ALA A 435 -10.69 -3.80 -80.42
C ALA A 435 -11.14 -3.36 -79.01
N GLY A 436 -11.21 -2.08 -78.64
CA GLY A 436 -11.72 -0.92 -79.38
C GLY A 436 -12.93 -0.38 -78.60
N GLY A 437 -12.86 0.84 -78.05
CA GLY A 437 -14.05 1.50 -77.48
C GLY A 437 -13.80 2.48 -76.33
N THR A 438 -14.12 3.74 -76.59
CA THR A 438 -14.05 4.96 -75.77
C THR A 438 -14.97 4.99 -74.52
N PRO A 439 -14.78 5.97 -73.61
CA PRO A 439 -15.31 5.98 -72.25
C PRO A 439 -16.69 6.65 -72.15
N VAL A 440 -17.51 6.23 -71.18
CA VAL A 440 -18.70 7.00 -70.76
C VAL A 440 -18.85 7.01 -69.23
N THR A 441 -19.10 8.24 -68.78
CA THR A 441 -19.40 8.85 -67.49
C THR A 441 -20.53 8.27 -66.62
N VAL A 442 -20.30 8.24 -65.28
CA VAL A 442 -21.10 8.83 -64.14
C VAL A 442 -22.55 8.28 -63.92
N PRO A 443 -23.22 8.33 -62.73
CA PRO A 443 -22.87 8.60 -61.31
C PRO A 443 -23.34 7.51 -60.30
N ALA A 444 -23.12 7.76 -59.01
CA ALA A 444 -23.70 7.06 -57.85
C ALA A 444 -25.20 7.35 -57.61
N PRO A 445 -25.91 6.44 -56.91
CA PRO A 445 -26.81 6.83 -55.81
C PRO A 445 -26.56 5.98 -54.55
N MET A 446 -26.42 6.60 -53.37
CA MET A 446 -27.47 6.82 -52.35
C MET A 446 -27.82 5.60 -51.48
N TYR A 447 -27.82 5.92 -50.19
CA TYR A 447 -28.15 5.20 -48.96
C TYR A 447 -29.19 4.07 -49.04
N GLU A 448 -29.04 3.03 -48.20
CA GLU A 448 -30.08 2.71 -47.21
C GLU A 448 -29.55 1.83 -46.07
N LYS A 449 -30.13 2.05 -44.89
CA LYS A 449 -29.77 1.55 -43.55
C LYS A 449 -30.99 0.80 -43.05
N ASP A 450 -30.85 -0.44 -42.58
CA ASP A 450 -31.78 -1.10 -41.64
C ASP A 450 -31.24 -2.48 -41.22
N THR A 451 -30.80 -2.66 -39.97
CA THR A 451 -31.53 -3.14 -38.76
C THR A 451 -31.42 -4.66 -38.54
N TYR A 452 -30.81 -5.00 -37.40
CA TYR A 452 -30.71 -6.36 -36.84
C TYR A 452 -32.02 -6.75 -36.14
N LYS A 453 -32.39 -8.03 -36.26
CA LYS A 453 -33.37 -8.71 -35.38
C LYS A 453 -32.76 -9.92 -34.71
N THR A 454 -33.11 -10.07 -33.44
CA THR A 454 -32.72 -11.07 -32.45
C THR A 454 -33.57 -12.36 -32.54
N GLY A 455 -32.93 -13.51 -32.28
CA GLY A 455 -33.54 -14.72 -31.68
C GLY A 455 -33.79 -15.89 -32.64
N ASP A 456 -33.12 -17.04 -32.43
CA ASP A 456 -33.70 -18.19 -31.72
C ASP A 456 -32.64 -19.31 -31.49
N ALA A 457 -32.89 -20.15 -30.49
CA ALA A 457 -32.00 -21.18 -29.94
C ALA A 457 -32.18 -22.56 -30.58
N THR A 458 -31.09 -23.31 -30.76
CA THR A 458 -31.07 -24.80 -30.75
C THR A 458 -29.69 -25.35 -30.35
N THR A 459 -29.63 -26.13 -29.28
CA THR A 459 -28.56 -27.08 -28.88
C THR A 459 -28.79 -28.47 -29.55
N PRO A 460 -27.98 -29.52 -29.29
CA PRO A 460 -26.63 -29.75 -29.80
C PRO A 460 -26.55 -31.08 -30.60
N ALA A 461 -25.48 -31.30 -31.37
CA ALA A 461 -25.21 -32.58 -32.03
C ALA A 461 -23.95 -33.24 -31.43
N GLU A 462 -24.15 -34.29 -30.62
CA GLU A 462 -23.18 -35.36 -30.45
C GLU A 462 -23.45 -36.45 -31.50
N MET A 463 -22.43 -36.95 -32.20
CA MET A 463 -21.95 -38.33 -32.06
C MET A 463 -20.79 -38.66 -33.01
N SER A 464 -19.82 -39.39 -32.44
CA SER A 464 -18.95 -40.41 -33.06
C SER A 464 -17.84 -39.92 -33.99
N GLY A 465 -16.56 -40.24 -33.79
CA GLY A 465 -15.92 -41.27 -32.98
C GLY A 465 -14.87 -41.96 -33.85
N ASP A 466 -13.61 -41.93 -33.45
CA ASP A 466 -12.67 -43.04 -33.66
C ASP A 466 -11.36 -42.77 -32.90
N GLY A 467 -11.01 -43.74 -32.05
CA GLY A 467 -9.83 -43.70 -31.21
C GLY A 467 -8.61 -44.32 -31.89
N ARG A 468 -7.45 -43.75 -31.60
CA ARG A 468 -6.20 -44.44 -31.22
C ARG A 468 -5.23 -43.42 -30.61
N PRO A 469 -4.44 -43.81 -29.59
CA PRO A 469 -3.56 -42.90 -28.86
C PRO A 469 -2.33 -42.53 -29.70
N VAL A 470 -1.92 -41.27 -29.61
CA VAL A 470 -0.61 -40.82 -30.09
C VAL A 470 0.42 -41.15 -29.01
N GLU A 471 1.24 -42.16 -29.26
CA GLU A 471 2.56 -42.28 -28.63
C GLU A 471 3.42 -41.11 -29.12
N MET A 472 4.06 -40.40 -28.19
CA MET A 472 5.14 -39.47 -28.51
C MET A 472 6.38 -39.85 -27.72
N ASP A 473 7.47 -39.87 -28.47
CA ASP A 473 8.74 -40.47 -28.15
C ASP A 473 9.41 -39.95 -26.87
N ASN A 474 9.99 -40.92 -26.19
CA ASN A 474 11.01 -40.81 -25.18
C ASN A 474 12.27 -40.15 -25.75
N GLN A 475 12.60 -38.93 -25.32
CA GLN A 475 13.99 -38.47 -25.36
C GLN A 475 14.32 -37.50 -24.21
N THR A 476 15.23 -38.00 -23.36
CA THR A 476 16.17 -37.27 -22.49
C THR A 476 15.62 -36.55 -21.26
N SER A 477 15.38 -37.37 -20.24
CA SER A 477 15.53 -37.02 -18.83
C SER A 477 16.93 -36.43 -18.54
N PHE A 478 17.00 -35.14 -18.17
CA PHE A 478 18.16 -34.58 -17.49
C PHE A 478 17.99 -34.79 -15.98
N VAL A 479 18.62 -35.86 -15.49
CA VAL A 479 18.88 -36.08 -14.07
C VAL A 479 20.11 -35.24 -13.71
N TYR A 480 19.97 -34.30 -12.78
CA TYR A 480 21.14 -33.69 -12.13
C TYR A 480 21.52 -34.54 -10.92
N GLU A 481 22.59 -35.33 -11.09
CA GLU A 481 23.33 -35.92 -9.96
C GLU A 481 24.12 -34.83 -9.24
N LEU A 482 23.98 -34.77 -7.92
CA LEU A 482 24.84 -33.99 -7.03
C LEU A 482 26.18 -34.73 -6.87
N PRO A 483 27.33 -34.09 -7.09
CA PRO A 483 28.61 -34.66 -6.68
C PRO A 483 28.75 -34.56 -5.16
N GLY A 484 28.47 -35.65 -4.47
CA GLY A 484 29.08 -35.93 -3.18
C GLY A 484 30.51 -36.38 -3.41
N ASN A 485 31.48 -35.75 -2.73
CA ASN A 485 32.60 -36.51 -2.21
C ASN A 485 33.18 -35.87 -0.96
N ASP A 486 33.31 -36.75 0.02
CA ASP A 486 34.00 -36.60 1.29
C ASP A 486 35.51 -36.39 1.15
N ARG A 487 36.10 -36.00 2.29
CA ARG A 487 37.47 -36.17 2.82
C ARG A 487 38.02 -34.82 3.28
N LYS A 488 38.40 -34.60 4.54
CA LYS A 488 38.92 -35.47 5.59
C LYS A 488 38.71 -34.82 6.96
#